data_AF-A0A919URV8-F1
#
_entry.id   AF-A0A919URV8-F1
#
_cell.length_a   1.000
_cell.length_b   1.000
_cell.length_c   1.000
_cell.angle_alpha   90.00
_cell.angle_beta   90.00
_cell.angle_gamma   90.00
#
_symmetry.space_group_name_H-M   'P 1'
#
loop_
_entity.id
_entity.type
_entity.pdbx_description
1 polymer ?
#
loop_
_entity_poly.entity_id
_entity_poly.type
_entity_poly.pdbx_seq_one_letter_code
_entity_poly.pdbx_strand_id
1 'polypeptide(L)'
;MNITPTPTPPPDPDEFARGLAALEHHLAEVAPAAPTGPVELPTNTPVEPGQTRRVRQLRAEVAEAHQLAELAEDETPFLLDTAKVRKRRKRAAEAAQLHRLAGDPAALAYRDQRVRRTVTVMVMTAACIALAVSSIGVQASVAMALSLAPHTLGWWAAFGVEPMLSLPLLAAVAVQAYGAMRGHVVDRKSPAGKKLFRTEALLLGLTLVLNCWPAFVADIFDPLTLIVHSLGPVAAVTSIWVLPTLWAVLADLPLPHPSTPAPTALLTDALTGPEYRANTPEPDSAGRPSPEQRIETVTTHVRQLIAAGTLPRYPSANAIREATHVGMDTARAVRDNLLSDLSDPK
;
A
#
# COMPACT_ATOMS: atom_id res chain seq x y z
N MET A 1 0.03 13.93 19.09
CA MET A 1 -1.34 13.52 19.47
C MET A 1 -1.59 12.12 18.93
N ASN A 2 -1.44 11.11 19.78
CA ASN A 2 -1.77 9.72 19.44
C ASN A 2 -3.27 9.52 19.63
N ILE A 3 -3.98 9.21 18.55
CA ILE A 3 -5.40 8.87 18.58
C ILE A 3 -5.46 7.35 18.72
N THR A 4 -5.53 6.87 19.97
CA THR A 4 -5.77 5.46 20.25
C THR A 4 -7.22 5.14 19.89
N PRO A 5 -7.50 4.21 18.96
CA PRO A 5 -8.87 3.86 18.62
C PRO A 5 -9.55 3.16 19.80
N THR A 6 -10.65 3.75 20.27
CA THR A 6 -11.47 3.20 21.33
C THR A 6 -12.07 1.87 20.85
N PRO A 7 -11.96 0.77 21.62
CA PRO A 7 -12.54 -0.51 21.24
C PRO A 7 -14.07 -0.40 21.17
N THR A 8 -14.65 -0.89 20.08
CA THR A 8 -16.10 -0.97 19.90
C THR A 8 -16.69 -1.88 20.98
N PRO A 9 -17.68 -1.41 21.76
CA PRO A 9 -18.29 -2.25 22.80
C PRO A 9 -18.95 -3.49 22.18
N PRO A 10 -18.96 -4.63 22.90
CA PRO A 10 -19.65 -5.82 22.44
C PRO A 10 -21.15 -5.53 22.29
N PRO A 11 -21.82 -6.10 21.27
CA PRO A 11 -23.23 -5.86 21.03
C PRO A 11 -24.06 -6.36 22.23
N ASP A 12 -25.01 -5.52 22.63
CA ASP A 12 -25.89 -5.75 23.76
C ASP A 12 -26.82 -6.95 23.47
N PRO A 13 -26.85 -8.01 24.32
CA PRO A 13 -27.75 -9.15 24.14
C PRO A 13 -29.23 -8.75 24.02
N ASP A 14 -29.63 -7.60 24.58
CA ASP A 14 -31.00 -7.10 24.51
C ASP A 14 -31.35 -6.52 23.12
N GLU A 15 -30.36 -6.14 22.31
CA GLU A 15 -30.59 -5.77 20.90
C GLU A 15 -30.92 -6.99 20.04
N PHE A 16 -30.32 -8.14 20.34
CA PHE A 16 -30.64 -9.40 19.65
C PHE A 16 -32.05 -9.88 19.96
N ALA A 17 -32.46 -9.83 21.22
CA ALA A 17 -33.81 -10.21 21.62
C ALA A 17 -34.87 -9.31 20.95
N ARG A 18 -34.63 -7.99 20.90
CA ARG A 18 -35.50 -7.03 20.19
C ARG A 18 -35.55 -7.28 18.69
N GLY A 19 -34.40 -7.58 18.08
CA GLY A 19 -34.33 -7.93 16.66
C GLY A 19 -35.12 -9.18 16.32
N LEU A 20 -35.04 -10.22 17.16
CA LEU A 20 -35.76 -11.48 16.95
C LEU A 20 -37.29 -11.28 17.08
N ALA A 21 -37.74 -10.55 18.09
CA ALA A 21 -39.15 -10.25 18.30
C ALA A 21 -39.76 -9.42 17.15
N ALA A 22 -39.01 -8.45 16.61
CA ALA A 22 -39.45 -7.68 15.45
C ALA A 22 -39.57 -8.55 14.18
N LEU A 23 -38.70 -9.55 14.05
CA LEU A 23 -38.69 -10.48 12.92
C LEU A 23 -39.85 -11.49 13.00
N GLU A 24 -40.15 -12.00 14.19
CA GLU A 24 -41.35 -12.81 14.44
C GLU A 24 -42.64 -12.03 14.17
N HIS A 25 -42.69 -10.76 14.59
CA HIS A 25 -43.86 -9.92 14.35
C HIS A 25 -44.06 -9.64 12.85
N HIS A 26 -42.99 -9.34 12.13
CA HIS A 26 -43.06 -9.12 10.68
C HIS A 26 -43.44 -10.40 9.92
N LEU A 27 -42.96 -11.56 10.36
CA LEU A 27 -43.37 -12.85 9.79
C LEU A 27 -44.84 -13.15 10.04
N ALA A 28 -45.38 -12.78 11.20
CA ALA A 28 -46.80 -12.92 11.49
C ALA A 28 -47.67 -11.97 10.65
N GLU A 29 -47.18 -10.77 10.33
CA GLU A 29 -47.89 -9.80 9.47
C GLU A 29 -47.85 -10.16 7.98
N VAL A 30 -46.74 -10.73 7.51
CA VAL A 30 -46.53 -11.05 6.09
C VAL A 30 -46.99 -12.47 5.75
N ALA A 31 -47.24 -13.32 6.76
CA ALA A 31 -47.81 -14.64 6.54
C ALA A 31 -49.18 -14.51 5.84
N PRO A 32 -49.32 -15.00 4.60
CA PRO A 32 -50.59 -14.93 3.89
C PRO A 32 -51.66 -15.68 4.69
N ALA A 33 -52.83 -15.04 4.85
CA ALA A 33 -53.96 -15.60 5.56
C ALA A 33 -54.21 -17.04 5.10
N ALA A 34 -54.13 -17.98 6.05
CA ALA A 34 -54.42 -19.39 5.78
C ALA A 34 -55.80 -19.49 5.11
N PRO A 35 -55.92 -20.15 3.95
CA PRO A 35 -57.20 -20.28 3.28
C PRO A 35 -58.14 -21.09 4.16
N THR A 36 -59.12 -20.44 4.78
CA THR A 36 -60.21 -21.07 5.55
C THR A 36 -61.30 -21.66 4.64
N GLY A 37 -60.89 -22.22 3.50
CA GLY A 37 -61.76 -23.01 2.64
C GLY A 37 -61.65 -24.49 3.01
N PRO A 38 -62.74 -25.26 3.07
CA PRO A 38 -62.65 -26.71 3.15
C PRO A 38 -61.86 -27.20 1.93
N VAL A 39 -60.69 -27.78 2.18
CA VAL A 39 -59.90 -28.47 1.16
C VAL A 39 -60.73 -29.66 0.70
N GLU A 40 -61.39 -29.53 -0.45
CA GLU A 40 -61.86 -30.68 -1.20
C GLU A 40 -60.63 -31.52 -1.54
N LEU A 41 -60.49 -32.65 -0.85
CA LEU A 41 -59.52 -33.67 -1.23
C LEU A 41 -59.76 -34.05 -2.70
N PRO A 42 -58.71 -34.15 -3.53
CA PRO A 42 -58.83 -34.75 -4.85
C PRO A 42 -59.40 -36.16 -4.68
N THR A 43 -60.62 -36.30 -5.17
CA THR A 43 -61.38 -37.53 -5.09
C THR A 43 -60.82 -38.50 -6.13
N ASN A 44 -60.42 -39.68 -5.64
CA ASN A 44 -60.22 -40.92 -6.40
C ASN A 44 -59.22 -40.90 -7.58
N THR A 45 -57.94 -41.09 -7.25
CA THR A 45 -57.11 -42.00 -8.06
C THR A 45 -57.55 -43.44 -7.75
N PRO A 46 -57.73 -44.32 -8.75
CA PRO A 46 -58.18 -45.69 -8.52
C PRO A 46 -57.20 -46.42 -7.62
N VAL A 47 -57.69 -46.87 -6.47
CA VAL A 47 -56.93 -47.68 -5.52
C VAL A 47 -56.62 -49.00 -6.18
N GLU A 48 -55.36 -49.21 -6.59
CA GLU A 48 -54.91 -50.55 -6.96
C GLU A 48 -55.05 -51.47 -5.74
N PRO A 49 -55.88 -52.53 -5.83
CA PRO A 49 -56.09 -53.43 -4.71
C PRO A 49 -54.81 -54.23 -4.42
N GLY A 50 -54.32 -54.17 -3.18
CA GLY A 50 -53.24 -55.02 -2.67
C GLY A 50 -52.00 -54.32 -2.13
N GLN A 51 -51.91 -52.98 -2.18
CA GLN A 51 -50.71 -52.28 -1.70
C GLN A 51 -50.79 -51.91 -0.21
N THR A 52 -49.80 -52.37 0.57
CA THR A 52 -49.69 -52.06 2.00
C THR A 52 -49.42 -50.56 2.22
N ARG A 53 -49.78 -50.02 3.39
CA ARG A 53 -49.53 -48.59 3.73
C ARG A 53 -48.07 -48.19 3.54
N ARG A 54 -47.14 -49.10 3.81
CA ARG A 54 -45.69 -48.90 3.68
C ARG A 54 -45.24 -48.71 2.23
N VAL A 55 -45.85 -49.42 1.27
CA VAL A 55 -45.53 -49.26 -0.16
C VAL A 55 -46.01 -47.91 -0.69
N ARG A 56 -47.15 -47.41 -0.21
CA ARG A 56 -47.64 -46.07 -0.57
C ARG A 56 -46.73 -44.97 -0.04
N GLN A 57 -46.26 -45.09 1.20
CA GLN A 57 -45.30 -44.15 1.77
C GLN A 57 -43.97 -44.15 1.01
N LEU A 58 -43.41 -45.33 0.72
CA LEU A 58 -42.18 -45.45 -0.09
C LEU A 58 -42.33 -44.87 -1.50
N ARG A 59 -43.49 -45.03 -2.14
CA ARG A 59 -43.74 -44.42 -3.46
C ARG A 59 -43.88 -42.90 -3.40
N ALA A 60 -44.46 -42.37 -2.32
CA ALA A 60 -44.49 -40.93 -2.10
C ALA A 60 -43.07 -40.36 -1.88
N GLU A 61 -42.26 -41.04 -1.06
CA GLU A 61 -40.86 -40.65 -0.82
C GLU A 61 -40.01 -40.73 -2.10
N VAL A 62 -40.20 -41.76 -2.93
CA VAL A 62 -39.52 -41.88 -4.24
C VAL A 62 -39.98 -40.82 -5.23
N ALA A 63 -41.28 -40.51 -5.27
CA ALA A 63 -41.81 -39.44 -6.12
C ALA A 63 -41.28 -38.06 -5.71
N GLU A 64 -41.18 -37.80 -4.40
CA GLU A 64 -40.57 -36.58 -3.86
C GLU A 64 -39.07 -36.51 -4.20
N ALA A 65 -38.34 -37.62 -4.05
CA ALA A 65 -36.92 -37.69 -4.41
C ALA A 65 -36.69 -37.43 -5.92
N HIS A 66 -37.56 -37.94 -6.79
CA HIS A 66 -37.50 -37.64 -8.23
C HIS A 66 -37.79 -36.17 -8.56
N GLN A 67 -38.77 -35.56 -7.88
CA GLN A 67 -39.05 -34.13 -8.05
C GLN A 67 -37.89 -33.25 -7.55
N LEU A 68 -37.23 -33.64 -6.45
CA LEU A 68 -36.03 -32.95 -5.96
C LEU A 68 -34.83 -33.11 -6.91
N ALA A 69 -34.68 -34.27 -7.56
CA ALA A 69 -33.65 -34.48 -8.57
C ALA A 69 -33.90 -33.62 -9.82
N GLU A 70 -35.15 -33.53 -10.28
CA GLU A 70 -35.54 -32.70 -11.43
C GLU A 70 -35.31 -31.20 -11.15
N LEU A 71 -35.57 -30.74 -9.92
CA LEU A 71 -35.25 -29.38 -9.46
C LEU A 71 -33.74 -29.13 -9.29
N ALA A 72 -32.93 -30.17 -9.06
CA ALA A 72 -31.48 -30.07 -8.94
C ALA A 72 -30.77 -30.08 -10.30
N GLU A 73 -31.37 -30.72 -11.31
CA GLU A 73 -30.93 -30.71 -12.71
C GLU A 73 -31.35 -29.45 -13.47
N ASP A 74 -32.28 -28.66 -12.93
CA ASP A 74 -32.62 -27.35 -13.46
C ASP A 74 -31.48 -26.34 -13.22
N GLU A 75 -30.67 -26.11 -14.25
CA GLU A 75 -29.57 -25.14 -14.24
C GLU A 75 -30.05 -23.67 -14.31
N THR A 76 -31.34 -23.41 -14.59
CA THR A 76 -31.87 -22.04 -14.73
C THR A 76 -31.76 -21.16 -13.47
N PRO A 77 -31.96 -21.64 -12.22
CA PRO A 77 -31.66 -20.87 -11.01
C PRO A 77 -30.16 -20.56 -10.81
N PHE A 78 -29.26 -21.33 -11.42
CA PHE A 78 -27.81 -21.08 -11.36
C PHE A 78 -27.32 -20.05 -12.40
N LEU A 79 -28.15 -19.71 -13.39
CA LEU A 79 -27.90 -18.62 -14.33
C LEU A 79 -28.23 -17.23 -13.75
N LEU A 80 -29.04 -17.19 -12.68
CA LEU A 80 -29.36 -15.97 -11.94
C LEU A 80 -28.61 -15.96 -10.61
N ASP A 81 -27.31 -15.65 -10.65
CA ASP A 81 -26.52 -15.38 -9.44
C ASP A 81 -27.32 -14.50 -8.48
N THR A 82 -27.73 -15.03 -7.33
CA THR A 82 -28.42 -14.23 -6.31
C THR A 82 -27.57 -13.01 -5.95
N ALA A 83 -28.20 -11.91 -5.53
CA ALA A 83 -27.47 -10.68 -5.19
C ALA A 83 -26.34 -10.92 -4.15
N LYS A 84 -26.52 -11.92 -3.26
CA LYS A 84 -25.51 -12.38 -2.32
C LYS A 84 -24.30 -13.02 -3.02
N VAL A 85 -24.52 -13.88 -4.02
CA VAL A 85 -23.45 -14.51 -4.80
C VAL A 85 -22.70 -13.49 -5.63
N ARG A 86 -23.39 -12.57 -6.33
CA ARG A 86 -22.75 -11.47 -7.08
C ARG A 86 -21.84 -10.62 -6.18
N LYS A 87 -22.32 -10.28 -4.98
CA LYS A 87 -21.54 -9.52 -3.98
C LYS A 87 -20.29 -10.28 -3.52
N ARG A 88 -20.40 -11.61 -3.29
CA ARG A 88 -19.26 -12.44 -2.90
C ARG A 88 -18.24 -12.60 -4.05
N ARG A 89 -18.70 -12.80 -5.28
CA ARG A 89 -17.83 -12.86 -6.48
C ARG A 89 -17.10 -11.54 -6.69
N LYS A 90 -17.78 -10.40 -6.56
CA LYS A 90 -17.14 -9.08 -6.62
C LYS A 90 -16.05 -8.91 -5.56
N ARG A 91 -16.33 -9.27 -4.30
CA ARG A 91 -15.33 -9.24 -3.22
C ARG A 91 -14.14 -10.17 -3.48
N ALA A 92 -14.38 -11.36 -4.03
CA ALA A 92 -13.32 -12.30 -4.39
C ALA A 92 -12.44 -11.74 -5.53
N ALA A 93 -13.05 -11.13 -6.54
CA ALA A 93 -12.35 -10.46 -7.64
C ALA A 93 -11.53 -9.25 -7.16
N GLU A 94 -12.11 -8.41 -6.28
CA GLU A 94 -11.40 -7.30 -5.63
C GLU A 94 -10.23 -7.82 -4.79
N ALA A 95 -10.42 -8.87 -4.00
CA ALA A 95 -9.36 -9.49 -3.21
C ALA A 95 -8.24 -10.06 -4.10
N ALA A 96 -8.58 -10.72 -5.21
CA ALA A 96 -7.61 -11.22 -6.18
C ALA A 96 -6.85 -10.07 -6.87
N GLN A 97 -7.54 -8.96 -7.16
CA GLN A 97 -6.90 -7.76 -7.71
C GLN A 97 -5.96 -7.10 -6.70
N LEU A 98 -6.36 -7.00 -5.43
CA LEU A 98 -5.51 -6.52 -4.34
C LEU A 98 -4.32 -7.45 -4.11
N HIS A 99 -4.49 -8.77 -4.25
CA HIS A 99 -3.40 -9.73 -4.15
C HIS A 99 -2.40 -9.56 -5.30
N ARG A 100 -2.87 -9.35 -6.53
CA ARG A 100 -2.01 -9.02 -7.68
C ARG A 100 -1.25 -7.71 -7.47
N LEU A 101 -1.93 -6.67 -6.99
CA LEU A 101 -1.30 -5.39 -6.64
C LEU A 101 -0.29 -5.53 -5.48
N ALA A 102 -0.55 -6.42 -4.52
CA ALA A 102 0.37 -6.69 -3.43
C ALA A 102 1.64 -7.43 -3.90
N GLY A 103 1.56 -8.15 -5.02
CA GLY A 103 2.70 -8.81 -5.67
C GLY A 103 3.41 -7.97 -6.73
N ASP A 104 2.95 -6.75 -7.02
CA ASP A 104 3.60 -5.87 -8.00
C ASP A 104 4.99 -5.45 -7.48
N PRO A 105 6.09 -5.78 -8.20
CA PRO A 105 7.45 -5.43 -7.77
C PRO A 105 7.67 -3.92 -7.63
N ALA A 106 6.98 -3.09 -8.43
CA ALA A 106 7.09 -1.64 -8.32
C ALA A 106 6.43 -1.13 -7.03
N ALA A 107 5.28 -1.70 -6.67
CA ALA A 107 4.59 -1.37 -5.42
C ALA A 107 5.39 -1.82 -4.18
N LEU A 108 6.01 -3.01 -4.23
CA LEU A 108 6.89 -3.50 -3.18
C LEU A 108 8.13 -2.61 -3.02
N ALA A 109 8.82 -2.29 -4.12
CA ALA A 109 9.97 -1.38 -4.09
C ALA A 109 9.62 0.01 -3.51
N TYR A 110 8.44 0.54 -3.85
CA TYR A 110 7.96 1.80 -3.27
C TYR A 110 7.69 1.70 -1.77
N ARG A 111 7.06 0.60 -1.32
CA ARG A 111 6.81 0.34 0.10
C ARG A 111 8.12 0.22 0.88
N ASP A 112 9.08 -0.53 0.36
CA ASP A 112 10.39 -0.73 1.01
C ASP A 112 11.17 0.60 1.07
N GLN A 113 11.16 1.37 -0.02
CA GLN A 113 11.75 2.70 -0.02
C GLN A 113 11.08 3.65 0.99
N ARG A 114 9.75 3.56 1.16
CA ARG A 114 9.02 4.34 2.15
C ARG A 114 9.39 3.92 3.57
N VAL A 115 9.42 2.62 3.88
CA VAL A 115 9.83 2.09 5.18
C VAL A 115 11.26 2.54 5.49
N ARG A 116 12.18 2.35 4.53
CA ARG A 116 13.57 2.77 4.67
C ARG A 116 13.70 4.27 4.93
N ARG A 117 12.93 5.11 4.21
CA ARG A 117 12.88 6.55 4.45
C ARG A 117 12.36 6.87 5.85
N THR A 118 11.26 6.25 6.28
CA THR A 118 10.68 6.46 7.62
C THR A 118 11.66 6.08 8.73
N VAL A 119 12.27 4.89 8.65
CA VAL A 119 13.28 4.41 9.61
C VAL A 119 14.47 5.36 9.64
N THR A 120 14.97 5.78 8.46
CA THR A 120 16.08 6.74 8.38
C THR A 120 15.74 8.05 9.06
N VAL A 121 14.54 8.60 8.80
CA VAL A 121 14.09 9.85 9.45
C VAL A 121 14.00 9.67 10.97
N MET A 122 13.45 8.57 11.46
CA MET A 122 13.36 8.29 12.90
C MET A 122 14.74 8.22 13.56
N VAL A 123 15.68 7.47 12.97
CA VAL A 123 17.05 7.34 13.49
C VAL A 123 17.80 8.67 13.43
N MET A 124 17.68 9.42 12.33
CA MET A 124 18.31 10.74 12.22
C MET A 124 17.72 11.75 13.21
N THR A 125 16.41 11.70 13.47
CA THR A 125 15.76 12.53 14.49
C THR A 125 16.28 12.20 15.88
N ALA A 126 16.40 10.91 16.21
CA ALA A 126 16.97 10.45 17.47
C ALA A 126 18.44 10.91 17.62
N ALA A 127 19.25 10.79 16.58
CA ALA A 127 20.63 11.27 16.56
C ALA A 127 20.70 12.79 16.76
N CYS A 128 19.84 13.58 16.11
CA CYS A 128 19.78 15.03 16.30
C CYS A 128 19.42 15.42 17.75
N ILE A 129 18.46 14.73 18.36
CA ILE A 129 18.09 14.96 19.77
C ILE A 129 19.27 14.61 20.69
N ALA A 130 19.92 13.46 20.46
CA ALA A 130 21.07 13.03 21.23
C ALA A 130 22.25 14.02 21.13
N LEU A 131 22.53 14.54 19.93
CA LEU A 131 23.52 15.58 19.70
C LEU A 131 23.15 16.89 20.40
N ALA A 132 21.88 17.30 20.36
CA ALA A 132 21.45 18.53 21.04
C ALA A 132 21.65 18.45 22.55
N VAL A 133 21.31 17.30 23.16
CA VAL A 133 21.57 17.03 24.59
C VAL A 133 23.07 16.99 24.87
N SER A 134 23.87 16.36 24.00
CA SER A 134 25.33 16.33 24.12
C SER A 134 25.94 17.74 24.09
N SER A 135 25.46 18.60 23.18
CA SER A 135 25.91 19.99 23.07
C SER A 135 25.68 20.78 24.35
N ILE A 136 24.60 20.53 25.10
CA ILE A 136 24.35 21.18 26.39
C ILE A 136 25.44 20.80 27.40
N GLY A 137 25.79 19.50 27.50
CA GLY A 137 26.84 19.03 28.40
C GLY A 137 28.22 19.57 28.03
N VAL A 138 28.59 19.53 26.74
CA VAL A 138 29.84 20.10 26.24
C VAL A 138 29.91 21.61 26.47
N GLN A 139 28.81 22.33 26.25
CA GLN A 139 28.73 23.77 26.46
C GLN A 139 28.97 24.12 27.93
N ALA A 140 28.40 23.37 28.87
CA ALA A 140 28.65 23.52 30.31
C ALA A 140 30.13 23.27 30.66
N SER A 141 30.72 22.18 30.14
CA SER A 141 32.14 21.85 30.36
C SER A 141 33.09 22.92 29.81
N VAL A 142 32.85 23.40 28.59
CA VAL A 142 33.67 24.44 27.95
C VAL A 142 33.52 25.77 28.67
N ALA A 143 32.30 26.15 29.05
CA ALA A 143 32.05 27.37 29.82
C ALA A 143 32.77 27.34 31.17
N MET A 144 32.75 26.20 31.86
CA MET A 144 33.49 26.00 33.10
C MET A 144 35.01 26.07 32.88
N ALA A 145 35.53 25.33 31.90
CA ALA A 145 36.97 25.24 31.62
C ALA A 145 37.57 26.59 31.22
N LEU A 146 36.82 27.42 30.50
CA LEU A 146 37.25 28.74 30.05
C LEU A 146 36.76 29.88 30.96
N SER A 147 36.12 29.57 32.10
CA SER A 147 35.56 30.55 33.04
C SER A 147 34.66 31.59 32.36
N LEU A 148 33.83 31.15 31.42
CA LEU A 148 32.94 32.03 30.65
C LEU A 148 31.74 32.44 31.50
N ALA A 149 31.49 33.76 31.56
CA ALA A 149 30.31 34.27 32.26
C ALA A 149 29.02 33.84 31.53
N PRO A 150 27.96 33.45 32.27
CA PRO A 150 26.66 33.10 31.68
C PRO A 150 26.12 34.18 30.75
N HIS A 151 25.44 33.76 29.68
CA HIS A 151 24.81 34.64 28.68
C HIS A 151 25.74 35.56 27.88
N THR A 152 27.05 35.41 28.01
CA THR A 152 28.00 36.10 27.12
C THR A 152 28.03 35.48 25.72
N LEU A 153 28.57 36.23 24.75
CA LEU A 153 28.76 35.69 23.40
C LEU A 153 29.64 34.42 23.42
N GLY A 154 30.67 34.39 24.26
CA GLY A 154 31.52 33.21 24.45
C GLY A 154 30.74 32.01 24.99
N TRP A 155 29.86 32.23 25.97
CA TRP A 155 29.02 31.17 26.55
C TRP A 155 28.07 30.55 25.51
N TRP A 156 27.48 31.37 24.64
CA TRP A 156 26.67 30.89 23.51
C TRP A 156 27.53 30.21 22.42
N ALA A 157 28.71 30.75 22.12
CA ALA A 157 29.64 30.17 21.15
C ALA A 157 30.14 28.77 21.57
N ALA A 158 30.23 28.50 22.88
CA ALA A 158 30.57 27.17 23.41
C ALA A 158 29.56 26.08 22.98
N PHE A 159 28.31 26.43 22.69
CA PHE A 159 27.32 25.50 22.12
C PHE A 159 27.71 25.01 20.72
N GLY A 160 28.47 25.81 19.97
CA GLY A 160 28.95 25.49 18.62
C GLY A 160 30.11 24.50 18.58
N VAL A 161 30.78 24.25 19.71
CA VAL A 161 31.95 23.35 19.77
C VAL A 161 31.57 21.91 19.38
N GLU A 162 30.48 21.39 19.96
CA GLU A 162 30.03 20.03 19.69
C GLU A 162 29.55 19.83 18.23
N PRO A 163 28.71 20.70 17.63
CA PRO A 163 28.41 20.67 16.20
C PRO A 163 29.67 20.71 15.32
N MET A 164 30.67 21.53 15.69
CA MET A 164 31.91 21.62 14.92
C MET A 164 32.70 20.29 14.94
N LEU A 165 32.72 19.60 16.08
CA LEU A 165 33.38 18.28 16.22
C LEU A 165 32.58 17.14 15.59
N SER A 166 31.25 17.20 15.67
CA SER A 166 30.35 16.15 15.18
C SER A 166 30.09 16.22 13.67
N LEU A 167 30.18 17.40 13.03
CA LEU A 167 29.98 17.55 11.58
C LEU A 167 30.92 16.69 10.72
N PRO A 168 32.25 16.65 10.96
CA PRO A 168 33.15 15.75 10.24
C PRO A 168 32.79 14.26 10.44
N LEU A 169 32.34 13.89 11.65
CA LEU A 169 31.93 12.52 11.95
C LEU A 169 30.64 12.16 11.20
N LEU A 170 29.66 13.06 11.20
CA LEU A 170 28.43 12.90 10.44
C LEU A 170 28.71 12.82 8.93
N ALA A 171 29.65 13.63 8.42
CA ALA A 171 30.07 13.57 7.02
C ALA A 171 30.73 12.22 6.68
N ALA A 172 31.64 11.73 7.53
CA ALA A 172 32.26 10.42 7.37
C ALA A 172 31.21 9.29 7.32
N VAL A 173 30.24 9.33 8.22
CA VAL A 173 29.12 8.37 8.28
C VAL A 173 28.24 8.48 7.05
N ALA A 174 27.90 9.69 6.61
CA ALA A 174 27.09 9.92 5.43
C ALA A 174 27.78 9.36 4.16
N VAL A 175 29.09 9.54 4.04
CA VAL A 175 29.89 8.95 2.96
C VAL A 175 29.89 7.42 3.03
N GLN A 176 30.08 6.83 4.20
CA GLN A 176 30.01 5.36 4.37
C GLN A 176 28.62 4.81 4.03
N ALA A 177 27.57 5.48 4.49
CA ALA A 177 26.17 5.13 4.23
C ALA A 177 25.86 5.23 2.73
N TYR A 178 26.31 6.30 2.06
CA TYR A 178 26.17 6.48 0.62
C TYR A 178 26.97 5.44 -0.18
N GLY A 179 28.19 5.13 0.26
CA GLY A 179 29.01 4.07 -0.33
C GLY A 179 28.32 2.71 -0.25
N ALA A 180 27.79 2.35 0.93
CA ALA A 180 27.07 1.11 1.13
C ALA A 180 25.84 0.99 0.21
N MET A 181 25.10 2.09 -0.01
CA MET A 181 23.99 2.13 -0.97
C MET A 181 24.40 1.84 -2.42
N ARG A 182 25.66 2.09 -2.77
CA ARG A 182 26.24 1.85 -4.09
C ARG A 182 26.98 0.51 -4.17
N GLY A 183 26.89 -0.33 -3.13
CA GLY A 183 27.63 -1.60 -3.06
C GLY A 183 29.11 -1.45 -2.66
N HIS A 184 29.53 -0.26 -2.24
CA HIS A 184 30.89 0.01 -1.79
C HIS A 184 30.93 0.13 -0.26
N VAL A 185 31.09 -1.01 0.41
CA VAL A 185 31.31 -1.03 1.86
C VAL A 185 32.79 -0.75 2.13
N VAL A 186 33.07 0.29 2.91
CA VAL A 186 34.43 0.60 3.35
C VAL A 186 34.88 -0.51 4.31
N ASP A 187 35.82 -1.35 3.87
CA ASP A 187 36.42 -2.35 4.75
C ASP A 187 37.22 -1.65 5.85
N ARG A 188 36.82 -1.84 7.11
CA ARG A 188 37.52 -1.31 8.30
C ARG A 188 38.96 -1.82 8.42
N LYS A 189 39.29 -2.96 7.80
CA LYS A 189 40.65 -3.51 7.80
C LYS A 189 41.56 -2.86 6.75
N SER A 190 40.98 -2.23 5.72
CA SER A 190 41.73 -1.51 4.70
C SER A 190 42.50 -0.31 5.29
N PRO A 191 43.59 0.16 4.67
CA PRO A 191 44.34 1.32 5.16
C PRO A 191 43.47 2.59 5.27
N ALA A 192 42.55 2.80 4.32
CA ALA A 192 41.61 3.92 4.34
C ALA A 192 40.56 3.76 5.45
N GLY A 193 39.99 2.55 5.60
CA GLY A 193 39.04 2.24 6.66
C GLY A 193 39.63 2.38 8.06
N LYS A 194 40.90 1.99 8.26
CA LYS A 194 41.62 2.20 9.52
C LYS A 194 41.82 3.68 9.84
N LYS A 195 42.15 4.50 8.84
CA LYS A 195 42.28 5.96 9.04
C LYS A 195 40.93 6.57 9.43
N LEU A 196 39.87 6.21 8.71
CA LEU A 196 38.52 6.66 8.97
C LEU A 196 38.06 6.28 10.39
N PHE A 197 38.27 5.03 10.78
CA PHE A 197 37.94 4.53 12.12
C PHE A 197 38.73 5.23 13.22
N ARG A 198 40.03 5.52 13.00
CA ARG A 198 40.85 6.26 13.98
C ARG A 198 40.34 7.69 14.15
N THR A 199 39.99 8.38 13.06
CA THR A 199 39.43 9.73 13.12
C THR A 199 38.08 9.73 13.82
N GLU A 200 37.21 8.76 13.51
CA GLU A 200 35.93 8.57 14.20
C GLU A 200 36.14 8.33 15.71
N ALA A 201 37.00 7.38 16.08
CA ALA A 201 37.29 7.08 17.48
C ALA A 201 37.90 8.27 18.23
N LEU A 202 38.76 9.06 17.58
CA LEU A 202 39.35 10.26 18.16
C LEU A 202 38.29 11.34 18.42
N LEU A 203 37.43 11.63 17.44
CA LEU A 203 36.36 12.63 17.59
C LEU A 203 35.33 12.20 18.64
N LEU A 204 34.93 10.92 18.63
CA LEU A 204 34.02 10.38 19.65
C LEU A 204 34.64 10.38 21.04
N GLY A 205 35.91 10.00 21.15
CA GLY A 205 36.64 10.05 22.41
C GLY A 205 36.69 11.48 22.95
N LEU A 206 36.96 12.46 22.09
CA LEU A 206 37.00 13.87 22.47
C LEU A 206 35.64 14.37 22.96
N THR A 207 34.57 14.12 22.19
CA THR A 207 33.19 14.47 22.60
C THR A 207 32.81 13.81 23.92
N LEU A 208 33.10 12.52 24.08
CA LEU A 208 32.80 11.79 25.32
C LEU A 208 33.55 12.37 26.51
N VAL A 209 34.84 12.66 26.36
CA VAL A 209 35.67 13.28 27.41
C VAL A 209 35.12 14.66 27.78
N LEU A 210 34.79 15.51 26.79
CA LEU A 210 34.24 16.84 27.06
C LEU A 210 32.89 16.78 27.76
N ASN A 211 32.02 15.85 27.36
CA ASN A 211 30.72 15.70 27.98
C ASN A 211 30.84 15.14 29.41
N CYS A 212 31.73 14.17 29.63
CA CYS A 212 31.97 13.56 30.94
C CYS A 212 32.93 14.37 31.83
N TRP A 213 33.50 15.47 31.34
CA TRP A 213 34.47 16.28 32.06
C TRP A 213 34.04 16.66 33.48
N PRO A 214 32.78 17.06 33.73
CA PRO A 214 32.32 17.42 35.07
C PRO A 214 32.44 16.25 36.07
N ALA A 215 32.29 15.00 35.61
CA ALA A 215 32.42 13.82 36.46
C ALA A 215 33.89 13.55 36.87
N PHE A 216 34.86 14.02 36.09
CA PHE A 216 36.30 13.81 36.35
C PHE A 216 36.92 14.91 37.21
N VAL A 217 36.37 16.13 37.16
CA VAL A 217 36.88 17.27 37.95
C VAL A 217 36.14 17.49 39.26
N ALA A 218 35.08 16.72 39.53
CA ALA A 218 34.37 16.76 40.80
C ALA A 218 35.25 16.23 41.94
N ASP A 219 35.13 16.84 43.13
CA ASP A 219 35.85 16.43 44.34
C ASP A 219 35.56 14.97 44.75
N ILE A 220 34.36 14.49 44.40
CA ILE A 220 33.92 13.12 44.62
C ILE A 220 33.45 12.56 43.28
N PHE A 221 34.06 11.44 42.87
CA PHE A 221 33.64 10.73 41.68
C PHE A 221 32.21 10.19 41.84
N ASP A 222 31.30 10.66 41.00
CA ASP A 222 29.91 10.18 40.94
C ASP A 222 29.67 9.37 39.64
N PRO A 223 29.52 8.04 39.73
CA PRO A 223 29.21 7.19 38.59
C PRO A 223 27.91 7.58 37.87
N LEU A 224 26.91 8.11 38.59
CA LEU A 224 25.64 8.48 38.00
C LEU A 224 25.80 9.68 37.08
N THR A 225 26.56 10.69 37.51
CA THR A 225 26.92 11.85 36.68
C THR A 225 27.64 11.41 35.41
N LEU A 226 28.58 10.48 35.50
CA LEU A 226 29.27 9.92 34.33
C LEU A 226 28.31 9.24 33.36
N ILE A 227 27.41 8.39 33.87
CA ILE A 227 26.42 7.68 33.04
C ILE A 227 25.51 8.68 32.32
N VAL A 228 24.97 9.68 33.04
CA VAL A 228 24.06 10.69 32.47
C VAL A 228 24.73 11.48 31.35
N HIS A 229 25.98 11.93 31.55
CA HIS A 229 26.71 12.71 30.54
C HIS A 229 27.21 11.85 29.37
N SER A 230 27.36 10.53 29.55
CA SER A 230 27.68 9.61 28.47
C SER A 230 26.50 9.26 27.56
N LEU A 231 25.26 9.45 28.03
CA LEU A 231 24.06 8.96 27.35
C LEU A 231 23.87 9.60 25.96
N GLY A 232 24.07 10.92 25.84
CA GLY A 232 23.96 11.64 24.57
C GLY A 232 24.94 11.13 23.51
N PRO A 233 26.26 11.15 23.77
CA PRO A 233 27.28 10.61 22.86
C PRO A 233 27.04 9.15 22.49
N VAL A 234 26.72 8.29 23.46
CA VAL A 234 26.44 6.86 23.21
C VAL A 234 25.21 6.69 22.32
N ALA A 235 24.12 7.43 22.58
CA ALA A 235 22.91 7.40 21.77
C ALA A 235 23.16 7.89 20.32
N ALA A 236 23.99 8.93 20.15
CA ALA A 236 24.36 9.42 18.83
C ALA A 236 25.16 8.37 18.03
N VAL A 237 26.18 7.78 18.64
CA VAL A 237 27.02 6.74 18.01
C VAL A 237 26.21 5.50 17.66
N THR A 238 25.39 5.02 18.60
CA THR A 238 24.56 3.83 18.38
C THR A 238 23.54 4.06 17.28
N SER A 239 22.89 5.23 17.22
CA SER A 239 21.97 5.60 16.13
C SER A 239 22.65 5.50 14.77
N ILE A 240 23.87 6.04 14.66
CA ILE A 240 24.69 6.03 13.45
C ILE A 240 25.12 4.61 13.05
N TRP A 241 25.57 3.79 13.99
CA TRP A 241 26.05 2.43 13.72
C TRP A 241 24.93 1.45 13.39
N VAL A 242 23.74 1.64 13.98
CA VAL A 242 22.59 0.76 13.76
C VAL A 242 21.97 1.00 12.38
N LEU A 243 22.07 2.22 11.82
CA LEU A 243 21.40 2.57 10.56
C LEU A 243 21.82 1.69 9.37
N PRO A 244 23.11 1.44 9.07
CA PRO A 244 23.51 0.51 8.01
C PRO A 244 23.03 -0.92 8.26
N THR A 245 23.05 -1.38 9.51
CA THR A 245 22.56 -2.72 9.88
C THR A 245 21.06 -2.85 9.64
N LEU A 246 20.27 -1.84 10.01
CA LEU A 246 18.83 -1.80 9.72
C LEU A 246 18.57 -1.83 8.21
N TRP A 247 19.35 -1.11 7.41
CA TRP A 247 19.23 -1.16 5.96
C TRP A 247 19.59 -2.51 5.37
N ALA A 248 20.64 -3.16 5.89
CA ALA A 248 21.01 -4.51 5.47
C ALA A 248 19.89 -5.51 5.77
N VAL A 249 19.31 -5.47 6.97
CA VAL A 249 18.18 -6.33 7.35
C VAL A 249 16.96 -6.06 6.46
N LEU A 250 16.65 -4.79 6.17
CA LEU A 250 15.55 -4.45 5.25
C LEU A 250 15.80 -4.93 3.81
N ALA A 251 17.05 -4.92 3.36
CA ALA A 251 17.43 -5.41 2.02
C ALA A 251 17.38 -6.94 1.91
N ASP A 252 17.57 -7.65 3.03
CA ASP A 252 17.56 -9.11 3.09
C ASP A 252 16.14 -9.69 3.25
N LEU A 253 15.12 -8.84 3.40
CA LEU A 253 13.73 -9.30 3.49
C LEU A 253 13.34 -10.04 2.21
N PRO A 254 12.82 -11.28 2.32
CA PRO A 254 12.49 -12.07 1.14
C PRO A 254 11.39 -11.39 0.35
N LEU A 255 11.63 -11.19 -0.94
CA LEU A 255 10.58 -10.80 -1.87
C LEU A 255 9.53 -11.93 -1.89
N PRO A 256 8.23 -11.60 -1.86
CA PRO A 256 7.18 -12.58 -2.04
C PRO A 256 7.47 -13.33 -3.33
N HIS A 257 7.78 -14.62 -3.24
CA HIS A 257 7.99 -15.42 -4.44
C HIS A 257 6.67 -15.42 -5.19
N PRO A 258 6.67 -15.23 -6.52
CA PRO A 258 5.48 -15.50 -7.32
C PRO A 258 5.18 -16.98 -7.06
N SER A 259 4.19 -17.23 -6.21
CA SER A 259 3.80 -18.59 -5.88
C SER A 259 3.47 -19.25 -7.21
N THR A 260 4.12 -20.37 -7.47
CA THR A 260 3.88 -21.23 -8.64
C THR A 260 2.38 -21.27 -8.92
N PRO A 261 1.92 -21.04 -10.16
CA PRO A 261 0.49 -21.05 -10.44
C PRO A 261 -0.09 -22.35 -9.89
N ALA A 262 -1.02 -22.21 -8.95
CA ALA A 262 -1.74 -23.36 -8.42
C ALA A 262 -2.34 -24.13 -9.62
N PRO A 263 -2.28 -25.48 -9.63
CA PRO A 263 -2.76 -26.29 -10.77
C PRO A 263 -4.26 -26.14 -11.09
N THR A 264 -5.00 -25.34 -10.33
CA THR A 264 -6.43 -25.09 -10.51
C THR A 264 -6.76 -24.11 -11.65
N ALA A 265 -5.76 -23.51 -12.30
CA ALA A 265 -5.97 -22.59 -13.43
C ALA A 265 -6.45 -23.26 -14.73
N LEU A 266 -6.50 -24.60 -14.81
CA LEU A 266 -6.97 -25.32 -16.00
C LEU A 266 -8.50 -25.49 -16.11
N LEU A 267 -9.29 -24.97 -15.15
CA LEU A 267 -10.76 -25.09 -15.18
C LEU A 267 -11.52 -23.75 -15.27
N THR A 268 -10.82 -22.62 -15.43
CA THR A 268 -11.45 -21.28 -15.54
C THR A 268 -11.01 -20.50 -16.76
N ASP A 269 -10.60 -21.18 -17.84
CA ASP A 269 -10.12 -20.58 -19.09
C ASP A 269 -11.24 -19.96 -19.97
N ALA A 270 -12.35 -19.50 -19.38
CA ALA A 270 -13.51 -18.99 -20.11
C ALA A 270 -14.23 -17.81 -19.45
N LEU A 271 -13.54 -16.98 -18.66
CA LEU A 271 -14.07 -15.68 -18.22
C LEU A 271 -12.99 -14.61 -18.40
N THR A 272 -12.86 -14.19 -19.64
CA THR A 272 -12.16 -12.97 -20.07
C THR A 272 -12.74 -11.77 -19.31
N GLY A 273 -12.11 -11.40 -18.20
CA GLY A 273 -12.29 -10.08 -17.62
C GLY A 273 -11.81 -9.02 -18.63
N PRO A 274 -12.41 -7.81 -18.66
CA PRO A 274 -11.92 -6.75 -19.52
C PRO A 274 -10.47 -6.42 -19.11
N GLU A 275 -9.53 -6.77 -19.98
CA GLU A 275 -8.13 -6.41 -19.81
C GLU A 275 -8.00 -4.89 -19.86
N TYR A 276 -7.75 -4.29 -18.70
CA TYR A 276 -7.37 -2.88 -18.62
C TYR A 276 -5.93 -2.77 -19.15
N ARG A 277 -5.80 -2.40 -20.42
CA ARG A 277 -4.51 -2.20 -21.10
C ARG A 277 -3.71 -1.14 -20.35
N ALA A 278 -2.61 -1.54 -19.72
CA ALA A 278 -1.69 -0.62 -19.07
C ALA A 278 -1.03 0.26 -20.14
N ASN A 279 -1.21 1.59 -20.03
CA ASN A 279 -0.51 2.60 -20.84
C ASN A 279 0.96 2.73 -20.37
N THR A 280 1.73 1.65 -20.46
CA THR A 280 3.18 1.72 -20.30
C THR A 280 3.79 1.84 -21.70
N PRO A 281 4.65 2.83 -21.98
CA PRO A 281 5.35 2.90 -23.25
C PRO A 281 6.32 1.72 -23.34
N GLU A 282 5.88 0.67 -24.03
CA GLU A 282 6.71 -0.44 -24.47
C GLU A 282 7.72 0.08 -25.50
N PRO A 283 9.01 -0.26 -25.39
CA PRO A 283 10.00 0.11 -26.40
C PRO A 283 9.68 -0.57 -27.74
N ASP A 284 9.86 0.21 -28.81
CA ASP A 284 9.61 -0.09 -30.23
C ASP A 284 9.63 -1.59 -30.60
N SER A 285 8.43 -2.19 -30.59
CA SER A 285 8.18 -3.42 -31.33
C SER A 285 7.89 -3.04 -32.78
N ALA A 286 8.85 -3.37 -33.65
CA ALA A 286 8.81 -3.16 -35.09
C ALA A 286 7.45 -3.58 -35.69
N GLY A 287 6.64 -2.59 -36.07
CA GLY A 287 5.34 -2.81 -36.73
C GLY A 287 4.17 -2.02 -36.16
N ARG A 288 4.30 -1.32 -35.01
CA ARG A 288 3.29 -0.34 -34.60
C ARG A 288 3.53 1.02 -35.28
N PRO A 289 2.49 1.65 -35.84
CA PRO A 289 2.61 2.99 -36.40
C PRO A 289 3.04 3.95 -35.30
N SER A 290 3.95 4.87 -35.63
CA SER A 290 4.39 5.90 -34.69
C SER A 290 3.19 6.72 -34.20
N PRO A 291 3.27 7.35 -33.01
CA PRO A 291 2.21 8.22 -32.51
C PRO A 291 1.77 9.27 -33.54
N GLU A 292 2.72 9.81 -34.31
CA GLU A 292 2.49 10.76 -35.39
C GLU A 292 1.70 10.16 -36.56
N GLN A 293 2.09 8.96 -37.04
CA GLN A 293 1.36 8.25 -38.09
C GLN A 293 -0.07 7.91 -37.70
N ARG A 294 -0.28 7.57 -36.42
CA ARG A 294 -1.63 7.33 -35.88
C ARG A 294 -2.46 8.62 -35.86
N ILE A 295 -1.87 9.74 -35.45
CA ILE A 295 -2.54 11.05 -35.47
C ILE A 295 -2.89 11.44 -36.91
N GLU A 296 -1.99 11.23 -37.87
CA GLU A 296 -2.24 11.53 -39.29
C GLU A 296 -3.36 10.68 -39.90
N THR A 297 -3.38 9.38 -39.59
CA THR A 297 -4.44 8.45 -40.01
C THR A 297 -5.80 8.89 -39.47
N VAL A 298 -5.88 9.24 -38.18
CA VAL A 298 -7.11 9.73 -37.55
C VAL A 298 -7.51 11.09 -38.12
N THR A 299 -6.57 11.99 -38.37
CA THR A 299 -6.83 13.30 -38.98
C THR A 299 -7.45 13.14 -40.36
N THR A 300 -6.92 12.23 -41.18
CA THR A 300 -7.45 11.91 -42.51
C THR A 300 -8.88 11.37 -42.43
N HIS A 301 -9.16 10.47 -41.49
CA HIS A 301 -10.50 9.94 -41.26
C HIS A 301 -11.49 11.03 -40.79
N VAL A 302 -11.08 11.92 -39.90
CA VAL A 302 -11.91 13.06 -39.44
C VAL A 302 -12.23 14.02 -40.59
N ARG A 303 -11.28 14.28 -41.50
CA ARG A 303 -11.57 15.09 -42.70
C ARG A 303 -12.63 14.45 -43.59
N GLN A 304 -12.62 13.12 -43.74
CA GLN A 304 -13.65 12.39 -44.48
C GLN A 304 -15.03 12.52 -43.81
N LEU A 305 -15.10 12.43 -42.47
CA LEU A 305 -16.34 12.62 -41.72
C LEU A 305 -16.89 14.04 -41.81
N ILE A 306 -16.02 15.06 -41.88
CA ILE A 306 -16.43 16.45 -42.14
C ILE A 306 -16.97 16.60 -43.56
N ALA A 307 -16.29 16.03 -44.55
CA ALA A 307 -16.72 16.06 -45.95
C ALA A 307 -18.06 15.32 -46.17
N ALA A 308 -18.30 14.25 -45.43
CA ALA A 308 -19.56 13.51 -45.41
C ALA A 308 -20.70 14.22 -44.63
N GLY A 309 -20.42 15.38 -44.02
CA GLY A 309 -21.40 16.13 -43.21
C GLY A 309 -21.74 15.48 -41.86
N THR A 310 -21.02 14.45 -41.45
CA THR A 310 -21.23 13.74 -40.18
C THR A 310 -20.64 14.50 -38.99
N LEU A 311 -19.56 15.26 -39.22
CA LEU A 311 -18.97 16.18 -38.25
C LEU A 311 -19.08 17.63 -38.74
N PRO A 312 -19.27 18.61 -37.83
CA PRO A 312 -19.28 20.02 -38.20
C PRO A 312 -17.90 20.45 -38.71
N ARG A 313 -17.84 21.52 -39.51
CA ARG A 313 -16.60 22.05 -40.11
C ARG A 313 -15.50 22.37 -39.09
N TYR A 314 -15.90 22.67 -37.85
CA TYR A 314 -15.00 22.92 -36.72
C TYR A 314 -15.39 22.00 -35.55
N PRO A 315 -14.99 20.72 -35.58
CA PRO A 315 -15.40 19.77 -34.55
C PRO A 315 -14.62 20.00 -33.26
N SER A 316 -15.31 19.92 -32.12
CA SER A 316 -14.65 19.94 -30.82
C SER A 316 -13.87 18.65 -30.59
N ALA A 317 -12.85 18.66 -29.71
CA ALA A 317 -12.10 17.45 -29.36
C ALA A 317 -13.02 16.34 -28.81
N ASN A 318 -14.11 16.69 -28.14
CA ASN A 318 -15.11 15.72 -27.68
C ASN A 318 -15.88 15.09 -28.85
N ALA A 319 -16.30 15.87 -29.85
CA ALA A 319 -16.98 15.35 -31.02
C ALA A 319 -16.07 14.41 -31.84
N ILE A 320 -14.78 14.76 -31.97
CA ILE A 320 -13.78 13.89 -32.59
C ILE A 320 -13.63 12.59 -31.81
N ARG A 321 -13.52 12.67 -30.48
CA ARG A 321 -13.39 11.51 -29.59
C ARG A 321 -14.58 10.56 -29.71
N GLU A 322 -15.79 11.11 -29.75
CA GLU A 322 -17.02 10.34 -29.84
C GLU A 322 -17.17 9.66 -31.20
N ALA A 323 -16.82 10.34 -32.30
CA ALA A 323 -16.92 9.79 -33.65
C ALA A 323 -15.81 8.76 -33.98
N THR A 324 -14.64 8.85 -33.36
CA THR A 324 -13.46 8.02 -33.72
C THR A 324 -13.00 7.06 -32.61
N HIS A 325 -13.61 7.14 -31.41
CA HIS A 325 -13.27 6.34 -30.23
C HIS A 325 -11.79 6.41 -29.80
N VAL A 326 -11.07 7.49 -30.13
CA VAL A 326 -9.67 7.70 -29.74
C VAL A 326 -9.53 8.28 -28.33
N GLY A 327 -8.32 8.29 -27.78
CA GLY A 327 -8.02 8.96 -26.51
C GLY A 327 -8.17 10.49 -26.60
N MET A 328 -8.45 11.15 -25.47
CA MET A 328 -8.69 12.60 -25.44
C MET A 328 -7.50 13.42 -25.96
N ASP A 329 -6.27 13.01 -25.65
CA ASP A 329 -5.07 13.75 -26.08
C ASP A 329 -4.84 13.65 -27.58
N THR A 330 -5.10 12.47 -28.18
CA THR A 330 -5.12 12.30 -29.64
C THR A 330 -6.20 13.15 -30.29
N ALA A 331 -7.40 13.20 -29.71
CA ALA A 331 -8.49 14.02 -30.24
C ALA A 331 -8.18 15.53 -30.19
N ARG A 332 -7.47 16.00 -29.15
CA ARG A 332 -6.97 17.39 -29.06
C ARG A 332 -5.91 17.67 -30.12
N ALA A 333 -4.92 16.78 -30.28
CA ALA A 333 -3.88 16.93 -31.30
C ALA A 333 -4.46 16.97 -32.73
N VAL A 334 -5.44 16.11 -33.02
CA VAL A 334 -6.14 16.11 -34.32
C VAL A 334 -6.91 17.42 -34.53
N ARG A 335 -7.63 17.93 -33.51
CA ARG A 335 -8.31 19.23 -33.59
C ARG A 335 -7.32 20.35 -33.90
N ASP A 336 -6.18 20.37 -33.22
CA ASP A 336 -5.19 21.44 -33.36
C ASP A 336 -4.55 21.40 -34.76
N ASN A 337 -4.24 20.21 -35.30
CA ASN A 337 -3.81 20.06 -36.69
C ASN A 337 -4.83 20.58 -37.70
N LEU A 338 -6.12 20.30 -37.50
CA LEU A 338 -7.19 20.82 -38.37
C LEU A 338 -7.31 22.35 -38.31
N LEU A 339 -7.03 22.97 -37.16
CA LEU A 339 -7.03 24.42 -37.00
C LEU A 339 -5.78 25.08 -37.61
N SER A 340 -4.63 24.42 -37.51
CA SER A 340 -3.38 24.85 -38.14
C SER A 340 -3.51 24.87 -39.67
N ASP A 341 -4.08 23.83 -40.27
CA ASP A 341 -4.30 23.77 -41.74
C ASP A 341 -5.22 24.89 -42.25
N LEU A 342 -6.17 25.35 -41.44
CA LEU A 342 -7.08 26.44 -41.80
C LEU A 342 -6.43 27.82 -41.68
N SER A 343 -5.35 27.93 -40.92
CA SER A 343 -4.60 29.17 -40.71
C SER A 343 -3.54 29.41 -41.79
N ASP A 344 -3.22 28.38 -42.58
CA ASP A 344 -2.20 28.41 -43.63
C ASP A 344 -2.83 28.06 -45.00
N PRO A 345 -3.62 28.98 -45.60
CA PRO A 345 -4.27 28.73 -46.89
C PRO A 345 -3.21 28.68 -47.99
N LYS A 346 -2.90 27.48 -48.49
CA LYS A 346 -2.13 27.29 -49.72
C LYS A 346 -2.87 27.77 -50.96
#